data_AF-A0A7X7MQN2-F1
#
_entry.id   AF-A0A7X7MQN2-F1
#
_cell.length_a   1.000
_cell.length_b   1.000
_cell.length_c   1.000
_cell.angle_alpha   90.00
_cell.angle_beta   90.00
_cell.angle_gamma   90.00
#
_symmetry.space_group_name_H-M   'P 1'
#
loop_
_entity.id
_entity.type
_entity.pdbx_description
1 polymer ?
#
loop_
_entity_poly.entity_id
_entity_poly.type
_entity_poly.pdbx_seq_one_letter_code
_entity_poly.pdbx_strand_id
1 'polypeptide(L)' 'MELSLLMREFEVSGRLVTINPTGNGNVNDTFLGIFRNTFAEEQVILQRVNRHVFPQPEAIMRNLHRLTAHVHAKL' A
#
# COMPACT_ATOMS: atom_id res chain seq x y z
N MET A 1 10.53 1.96 14.19
CA MET A 1 10.34 0.67 13.52
C MET A 1 10.55 0.89 12.04
N GLU A 2 11.48 0.19 11.39
CA GLU A 2 11.78 0.43 9.98
C GLU A 2 10.61 0.02 9.08
N LEU A 3 10.26 0.85 8.09
CA LEU A 3 9.23 0.55 7.07
C LEU A 3 9.55 -0.71 6.27
N SER A 4 10.85 -1.04 6.13
CA SER A 4 11.36 -2.25 5.50
C SER A 4 10.84 -3.53 6.15
N LEU A 5 10.65 -3.54 7.48
CA LEU A 5 10.15 -4.68 8.23
C LEU A 5 8.64 -4.86 8.03
N LEU A 6 7.88 -3.77 8.01
CA LEU A 6 6.44 -3.81 7.73
C LEU A 6 6.13 -4.40 6.36
N MET A 7 6.97 -4.13 5.37
CA MET A 7 6.79 -4.69 4.03
C MET A 7 6.86 -6.21 3.98
N ARG A 8 7.41 -6.88 5.00
CA ARG A 8 7.43 -8.35 5.07
C ARG A 8 6.06 -8.95 5.41
N GLU A 9 5.15 -8.16 5.96
CA GLU A 9 3.77 -8.57 6.24
C GLU A 9 2.87 -8.53 5.00
N PHE A 10 3.39 -8.04 3.87
CA PHE A 10 2.67 -7.96 2.60
C PHE A 10 3.28 -8.93 1.59
N GLU A 11 2.42 -9.65 0.89
CA GLU A 11 2.81 -10.59 -0.17
C GLU A 11 3.06 -9.83 -1.47
N VAL A 12 4.26 -9.27 -1.62
CA VAL A 12 4.72 -8.58 -2.85
C VAL A 12 5.84 -9.40 -3.48
N SER A 13 5.78 -9.59 -4.80
CA SER A 13 6.76 -10.42 -5.51
C SER A 13 8.13 -9.75 -5.60
N GLY A 14 9.19 -10.55 -5.37
CA GLY A 14 10.57 -10.08 -5.46
C GLY A 14 11.14 -9.54 -4.14
N ARG A 15 12.33 -8.94 -4.21
CA ARG A 15 13.02 -8.39 -3.05
C ARG A 15 12.78 -6.89 -2.96
N LEU A 16 12.40 -6.41 -1.78
CA LEU A 16 12.36 -4.98 -1.48
C LEU A 16 13.75 -4.36 -1.70
N VAL A 17 13.83 -3.40 -2.62
CA VAL A 17 15.04 -2.63 -2.93
C VAL A 17 15.07 -1.37 -2.09
N THR A 18 13.96 -0.63 -2.06
CA THR A 18 13.85 0.62 -1.31
C THR A 18 12.40 0.91 -0.96
N ILE A 19 12.20 1.67 0.13
CA ILE A 19 10.91 2.24 0.49
C ILE A 19 11.13 3.66 0.99
N ASN A 20 10.48 4.63 0.33
CA ASN A 20 10.66 6.05 0.63
C ASN A 20 9.31 6.75 0.75
N PRO A 21 9.19 7.80 1.58
CA PRO A 21 8.02 8.67 1.54
C PRO A 21 7.76 9.18 0.13
N THR A 22 6.50 9.23 -0.29
CA THR A 22 6.11 9.71 -1.62
C THR A 22 4.79 10.47 -1.58
N GLY A 23 4.66 11.46 -2.47
CA GLY A 23 3.46 12.27 -2.63
C GLY A 23 3.31 13.38 -1.59
N ASN A 24 2.34 14.27 -1.86
CA ASN A 24 1.97 15.40 -1.00
C ASN A 24 0.60 15.16 -0.33
N GLY A 25 0.31 13.91 0.04
CA GLY A 25 -0.97 13.55 0.65
C GLY A 25 -1.15 14.19 2.02
N ASN A 26 -2.28 14.86 2.24
CA ASN A 26 -2.59 15.53 3.52
C ASN A 26 -3.30 14.64 4.53
N VAL A 27 -3.69 13.42 4.14
CA VAL A 27 -4.50 12.52 4.97
C VAL A 27 -3.67 11.35 5.46
N ASN A 28 -3.27 10.45 4.57
CA ASN A 28 -2.49 9.25 4.90
C ASN A 28 -1.00 9.48 4.62
N ASP A 29 -0.12 8.97 5.49
CA ASP A 29 1.30 8.90 5.16
C ASP A 29 1.48 7.87 4.04
N THR A 30 2.12 8.28 2.95
CA THR A 30 2.23 7.48 1.73
C THR A 30 3.68 7.21 1.42
N PHE A 31 4.01 5.97 1.09
CA PHE A 31 5.36 5.52 0.80
C PHE A 31 5.37 4.70 -0.50
N LEU A 32 6.40 4.88 -1.31
CA LEU A 32 6.66 4.07 -2.51
C LEU A 32 7.66 2.98 -2.16
N GLY A 33 7.23 1.73 -2.24
CA GLY A 33 8.09 0.55 -2.18
C GLY A 33 8.45 0.08 -3.59
N ILE A 34 9.72 -0.17 -3.83
CA ILE A 34 10.22 -0.73 -5.09
C ILE A 34 10.73 -2.15 -4.82
N PHE A 35 10.15 -3.13 -5.50
CA PHE A 35 10.52 -4.54 -5.45
C PHE A 35 11.13 -4.95 -6.78
N ARG A 36 12.16 -5.80 -6.73
CA ARG A 36 12.81 -6.29 -7.93
C ARG A 36 13.06 -7.79 -7.83
N ASN A 37 12.80 -8.48 -8.94
CA ASN A 37 13.26 -9.84 -9.18
C ASN A 37 14.20 -9.86 -10.41
N THR A 38 14.65 -11.03 -10.83
CA THR A 38 15.61 -11.16 -11.94
C THR A 38 15.10 -10.57 -13.27
N PHE A 39 13.78 -10.46 -13.46
CA PHE A 39 13.17 -10.14 -14.75
C PHE A 39 12.27 -8.89 -14.73
N ALA A 40 11.88 -8.40 -13.55
CA ALA A 40 10.90 -7.33 -13.42
C ALA A 40 11.14 -6.46 -12.18
N GLU A 41 10.65 -5.23 -12.27
CA GLU A 41 10.46 -4.29 -11.16
C GLU A 41 8.96 -4.10 -10.91
N GLU A 42 8.57 -4.22 -9.65
CA GLU A 42 7.20 -3.99 -9.19
C GLU A 42 7.21 -2.82 -8.21
N GLN A 43 6.30 -1.87 -8.42
CA GLN A 43 6.15 -0.70 -7.57
C GLN A 43 4.83 -0.78 -6.81
N VAL A 44 4.91 -0.61 -5.49
CA VAL A 44 3.75 -0.70 -4.59
C VAL A 44 3.66 0.55 -3.73
N ILE A 45 2.43 0.94 -3.41
CA ILE A 45 2.15 2.03 -2.49
C ILE A 45 1.80 1.45 -1.12
N LEU A 46 2.59 1.80 -0.11
CA LEU A 46 2.25 1.56 1.30
C LEU A 46 1.62 2.82 1.86
N GLN A 47 0.43 2.71 2.44
CA GLN A 47 -0.22 3.82 3.14
C GLN A 47 -0.44 3.51 4.61
N ARG A 48 -0.04 4.43 5.48
CA ARG A 48 -0.49 4.44 6.86
C ARG A 48 -1.79 5.22 6.94
N VAL A 49 -2.88 4.49 7.20
CA VAL A 49 -4.20 5.12 7.38
C VAL A 49 -4.17 6.03 8.60
N ASN A 50 -4.56 7.29 8.39
CA ASN A 50 -4.66 8.25 9.48
C ASN A 50 -5.90 8.00 10.31
N ARG A 51 -5.70 7.50 11.53
CA ARG A 51 -6.79 7.16 12.47
C ARG A 51 -7.53 8.38 13.04
N HIS A 52 -6.99 9.60 12.93
CA HIS A 52 -7.72 10.81 13.32
C HIS A 52 -8.80 11.16 12.31
N VAL A 53 -8.50 10.97 11.02
CA VAL A 53 -9.46 11.20 9.93
C VAL A 53 -10.38 9.99 9.75
N PHE A 54 -9.85 8.78 9.91
CA PHE A 54 -10.58 7.51 9.83
C PHE A 54 -10.47 6.71 11.14
N PRO A 55 -11.31 7.01 12.15
CA PRO A 55 -11.26 6.33 13.45
C PRO A 55 -11.49 4.81 13.38
N GLN A 56 -12.15 4.34 12.32
CA GLN A 56 -12.42 2.92 12.06
C GLN A 56 -11.85 2.52 10.68
N PRO A 57 -10.53 2.26 10.57
CA PRO A 57 -9.89 1.89 9.30
C PRO A 57 -10.53 0.69 8.61
N GLU A 58 -11.09 -0.25 9.37
CA GLU A 58 -11.74 -1.46 8.88
C GLU A 58 -12.96 -1.12 8.00
N ALA A 59 -13.68 -0.04 8.33
CA ALA A 59 -14.84 0.40 7.57
C ALA A 59 -14.45 0.92 6.18
N ILE A 60 -13.38 1.70 6.07
CA ILE A 60 -12.89 2.19 4.77
C ILE A 60 -12.28 1.06 3.94
N MET A 61 -11.59 0.10 4.57
CA MET A 61 -11.02 -1.05 3.85
C MET A 61 -12.13 -1.95 3.29
N ARG A 62 -13.23 -2.15 4.01
CA ARG A 62 -14.40 -2.86 3.49
C ARG A 62 -15.04 -2.15 2.29
N ASN A 63 -15.15 -0.82 2.34
CA ASN A 63 -15.66 -0.04 1.21
C ASN A 63 -14.75 -0.15 0.00
N LEU A 64 -13.44 -0.04 0.21
CA LEU A 64 -12.45 -0.16 -0.85
C LEU A 64 -12.53 -1.54 -1.51
N HIS A 65 -12.58 -2.62 -0.71
CA HIS A 65 -12.70 -3.98 -1.24
C HIS A 65 -13.98 -4.18 -2.08
N ARG A 66 -15.13 -3.67 -1.62
CA ARG A 66 -16.39 -3.75 -2.38
C ARG A 66 -16.30 -2.99 -3.70
N LEU A 67 -15.70 -1.80 -3.68
CA LEU A 67 -15.54 -0.97 -4.86
C LEU A 67 -14.60 -1.64 -5.88
N THR A 68 -13.43 -2.09 -5.45
CA THR A 68 -12.44 -2.73 -6.33
C THR A 68 -12.96 -4.04 -6.89
N ALA A 69 -13.64 -4.87 -6.08
CA ALA A 69 -14.26 -6.10 -6.56
C ALA A 69 -15.33 -5.81 -7.63
N HIS A 70 -16.17 -4.79 -7.42
CA HIS A 70 -17.19 -4.41 -8.38
C HIS A 70 -16.60 -3.91 -9.71
N VAL A 71 -15.57 -3.07 -9.66
CA VAL A 71 -14.90 -2.55 -10.85
C VAL A 71 -14.16 -3.67 -11.58
N HIS A 72 -13.45 -4.53 -10.85
CA HIS A 72 -12.69 -5.64 -11.43
C HIS A 72 -13.59 -6.63 -12.18
N ALA A 73 -14.79 -6.92 -11.69
CA ALA A 73 -15.76 -7.78 -12.38
C ALA A 73 -16.29 -7.18 -13.71
N LYS A 74 -15.98 -5.92 -14.02
CA LYS A 74 -16.39 -5.21 -15.24
C LYS A 74 -15.22 -4.92 -16.19
N LEU A 75 -13.99 -5.28 -15.82
CA LEU A 75 -12.80 -5.20 -16.66
C LEU A 75 -12.66 -6.49 -17.47
#